data_AF-A0A8T4L1T3-F1
#
_entry.id   AF-A0A8T4L1T3-F1
#
_cell.length_a   1.000
_cell.length_b   1.000
_cell.length_c   1.000
_cell.angle_alpha   90.00
_cell.angle_beta   90.00
_cell.angle_gamma   90.00
#
_symmetry.space_group_name_H-M   'P 1'
#
loop_
_entity.id
_entity.type
_entity.pdbx_description
1 polymer ?
#
loop_
_entity_poly.entity_id
_entity_poly.type
_entity_poly.pdbx_seq_one_letter_code
_entity_poly.pdbx_strand_id
1 'polypeptide(L)'
;MDPDKFVENAFKGMTEGAITTFKKDLKQYIERFKSGDLAFIENTETIKEIENNRKKPELKLLRRYIKSREYLLQIQIGYHLKELEENKKHKALNQLLDKVYSNWGASGRRIAEISQRGILSRYLGLLLQDANDEKSLEEQINSLLDNLDKYFLFIKAEDKPKDLERKLINKLDANSPNTMIVFSRGKKPVSIAEKTIDSIKNKVLEYNFEMQFEPNTYQRYDFIIKAISHSL
;
A
#
# COMPACT_ATOMS: atom_id res chain seq x y z
N MET A 1 -11.88 -34.46 10.23
CA MET A 1 -10.90 -34.92 11.22
C MET A 1 -11.32 -34.33 12.55
N ASP A 2 -11.58 -35.16 13.56
CA ASP A 2 -12.15 -34.71 14.83
C ASP A 2 -11.13 -33.80 15.56
N PRO A 3 -11.36 -32.48 15.64
CA PRO A 3 -10.40 -31.52 16.17
C PRO A 3 -10.00 -31.85 17.60
N ASP A 4 -10.92 -32.44 18.35
CA ASP A 4 -10.73 -32.74 19.75
C ASP A 4 -9.74 -33.91 19.95
N LYS A 5 -9.71 -34.90 19.05
CA LYS A 5 -8.72 -35.99 19.05
C LYS A 5 -7.31 -35.57 18.66
N PHE A 6 -7.16 -34.60 17.74
CA PHE A 6 -5.85 -34.05 17.35
C PHE A 6 -5.24 -33.24 18.50
N VAL A 7 -6.08 -32.43 19.14
CA VAL A 7 -5.75 -31.68 20.34
C VAL A 7 -5.31 -32.64 21.45
N GLU A 8 -6.07 -33.68 21.76
CA GLU A 8 -5.74 -34.62 22.84
C GLU A 8 -4.36 -35.28 22.70
N ASN A 9 -3.95 -35.63 21.49
CA ASN A 9 -2.65 -36.27 21.23
C ASN A 9 -1.47 -35.29 21.29
N ALA A 10 -1.67 -33.99 21.03
CA ALA A 10 -0.64 -32.96 21.10
C ALA A 10 -0.30 -32.51 22.53
N PHE A 11 -1.12 -32.88 23.53
CA PHE A 11 -1.06 -32.33 24.89
C PHE A 11 -0.78 -33.38 25.99
N LYS A 12 -0.35 -34.60 25.65
CA LYS A 12 0.07 -35.63 26.63
C LYS A 12 1.33 -35.15 27.38
N GLY A 13 1.16 -34.54 28.54
CA GLY A 13 2.24 -34.14 29.46
C GLY A 13 2.21 -32.69 29.94
N MET A 14 1.27 -31.86 29.47
CA MET A 14 1.11 -30.48 29.98
C MET A 14 0.14 -30.45 31.16
N THR A 15 0.30 -29.49 32.07
CA THR A 15 -0.58 -29.32 33.24
C THR A 15 -1.93 -28.69 32.86
N GLU A 16 -3.00 -29.07 33.55
CA GLU A 16 -4.40 -28.74 33.18
C GLU A 16 -4.67 -27.23 33.04
N GLY A 17 -3.97 -26.38 33.79
CA GLY A 17 -4.09 -24.91 33.69
C GLY A 17 -3.44 -24.30 32.44
N ALA A 18 -2.34 -24.89 31.96
CA ALA A 18 -1.70 -24.50 30.69
C ALA A 18 -2.51 -25.01 29.48
N ILE A 19 -3.10 -26.20 29.61
CA ILE A 19 -3.94 -26.83 28.59
C ILE A 19 -5.22 -26.02 28.33
N THR A 20 -5.88 -25.49 29.35
CA THR A 20 -7.13 -24.74 29.20
C THR A 20 -6.94 -23.34 28.62
N THR A 21 -5.85 -22.66 28.98
CA THR A 21 -5.55 -21.32 28.46
C THR A 21 -5.10 -21.39 26.99
N PHE A 22 -4.24 -22.36 26.64
CA PHE A 22 -3.74 -22.51 25.27
C PHE A 22 -4.78 -23.11 24.30
N LYS A 23 -5.66 -24.04 24.77
CA LYS A 23 -6.79 -24.55 23.96
C LYS A 23 -7.79 -23.44 23.57
N LYS A 24 -7.95 -22.40 24.40
CA LYS A 24 -8.90 -21.29 24.16
C LYS A 24 -8.36 -20.30 23.11
N ASP A 25 -7.05 -20.06 23.11
CA ASP A 25 -6.38 -19.24 22.10
C ASP A 25 -6.31 -19.96 20.74
N LEU A 26 -6.03 -21.27 20.72
CA LEU A 26 -5.88 -22.06 19.49
C LEU A 26 -7.20 -22.30 18.73
N LYS A 27 -8.33 -22.47 19.42
CA LYS A 27 -9.66 -22.65 18.78
C LYS A 27 -10.19 -21.35 18.14
N GLN A 28 -9.85 -20.16 18.66
CA GLN A 28 -10.22 -18.87 18.06
C GLN A 28 -9.39 -18.52 16.81
N TYR A 29 -8.14 -18.98 16.70
CA TYR A 29 -7.36 -18.90 15.46
C TYR A 29 -8.03 -19.67 14.31
N ILE A 30 -8.65 -20.82 14.60
CA ILE A 30 -9.23 -21.74 13.61
C ILE A 30 -10.56 -21.26 12.99
N GLU A 31 -11.27 -20.29 13.58
CA GLU A 31 -12.57 -19.80 13.04
C GLU A 31 -12.49 -18.52 12.20
N ARG A 32 -11.53 -17.61 12.42
CA ARG A 32 -11.33 -16.41 11.55
C ARG A 32 -10.45 -16.67 10.34
N PHE A 33 -9.81 -17.83 10.29
CA PHE A 33 -9.31 -18.49 9.08
C PHE A 33 -10.40 -18.71 8.00
N LYS A 34 -11.70 -18.71 8.35
CA LYS A 34 -12.84 -19.02 7.45
C LYS A 34 -13.15 -17.99 6.33
N SER A 35 -12.21 -17.13 5.96
CA SER A 35 -12.29 -16.34 4.71
C SER A 35 -10.99 -16.34 3.89
N GLY A 36 -9.96 -17.11 4.28
CA GLY A 36 -8.79 -17.39 3.42
C GLY A 36 -7.71 -16.30 3.34
N ASP A 37 -8.03 -15.02 3.53
CA ASP A 37 -7.17 -13.93 3.05
C ASP A 37 -5.80 -13.75 3.75
N LEU A 38 -5.59 -14.24 4.97
CA LEU A 38 -4.32 -14.12 5.72
C LEU A 38 -3.67 -15.45 6.08
N ALA A 39 -4.21 -16.57 5.57
CA ALA A 39 -3.73 -17.90 5.90
C ALA A 39 -2.25 -18.12 5.51
N PHE A 40 -1.72 -17.32 4.60
CA PHE A 40 -0.31 -17.35 4.19
C PHE A 40 0.65 -16.73 5.24
N ILE A 41 0.13 -15.98 6.23
CA ILE A 41 0.92 -15.44 7.33
C ILE A 41 0.86 -16.42 8.51
N GLU A 42 1.92 -17.20 8.69
CA GLU A 42 2.00 -18.22 9.74
C GLU A 42 2.22 -17.63 11.15
N ASN A 43 2.75 -16.40 11.25
CA ASN A 43 3.04 -15.77 12.53
C ASN A 43 1.77 -15.15 13.13
N THR A 44 1.33 -15.74 14.23
CA THR A 44 0.16 -15.36 15.03
C THR A 44 0.23 -13.93 15.59
N GLU A 45 1.42 -13.46 15.98
CA GLU A 45 1.64 -12.09 16.45
C GLU A 45 1.48 -11.08 15.30
N THR A 46 2.09 -11.37 14.15
CA THR A 46 1.93 -10.56 12.92
C THR A 46 0.47 -10.47 12.48
N ILE A 47 -0.29 -11.58 12.57
CA ILE A 47 -1.73 -11.57 12.29
C ILE A 47 -2.45 -10.59 13.24
N LYS A 48 -2.19 -10.67 14.55
CA LYS A 48 -2.80 -9.78 15.55
C LYS A 48 -2.46 -8.31 15.30
N GLU A 49 -1.21 -8.01 14.94
CA GLU A 49 -0.76 -6.65 14.61
C GLU A 49 -1.47 -6.09 13.37
N ILE A 50 -1.56 -6.88 12.28
CA ILE A 50 -2.31 -6.51 11.08
C ILE A 50 -3.80 -6.31 11.38
N GLU A 51 -4.40 -7.18 12.22
CA GLU A 51 -5.79 -7.01 12.64
C GLU A 51 -6.01 -5.74 13.48
N ASN A 52 -5.03 -5.32 14.29
CA ASN A 52 -5.13 -4.08 15.04
C ASN A 52 -5.14 -2.84 14.14
N ASN A 53 -4.48 -2.90 12.97
CA ASN A 53 -4.54 -1.83 11.96
C ASN A 53 -5.97 -1.56 11.45
N ARG A 54 -6.89 -2.52 11.60
CA ARG A 54 -8.33 -2.35 11.28
C ARG A 54 -9.01 -1.22 12.05
N LYS A 55 -8.43 -0.80 13.19
CA LYS A 55 -8.96 0.24 14.05
C LYS A 55 -8.48 1.65 13.67
N LYS A 56 -7.46 1.77 12.80
CA LYS A 56 -6.88 3.07 12.40
C LYS A 56 -7.94 3.94 11.69
N PRO A 57 -8.08 5.24 12.02
CA PRO A 57 -9.06 6.13 11.41
C PRO A 57 -8.98 6.18 9.88
N GLU A 58 -7.76 6.22 9.33
CA GLU A 58 -7.49 6.19 7.89
C GLU A 58 -8.07 4.94 7.23
N LEU A 59 -7.94 3.77 7.87
CA LEU A 59 -8.47 2.52 7.34
C LEU A 59 -10.00 2.45 7.44
N LYS A 60 -10.60 3.06 8.47
CA LYS A 60 -12.06 3.20 8.57
C LYS A 60 -12.62 4.06 7.44
N LEU A 61 -11.90 5.12 7.07
CA LEU A 61 -12.25 5.97 5.93
C LEU A 61 -12.13 5.19 4.62
N LEU A 62 -11.01 4.51 4.40
CA LEU A 62 -10.75 3.71 3.21
C LEU A 62 -11.79 2.62 2.95
N ARG A 63 -12.34 2.00 4.00
CA ARG A 63 -13.42 1.00 3.88
C ARG A 63 -14.71 1.53 3.30
N ARG A 64 -14.94 2.85 3.34
CA ARG A 64 -16.10 3.46 2.69
C ARG A 64 -15.95 3.47 1.17
N TYR A 65 -14.72 3.56 0.69
CA TYR A 65 -14.41 3.77 -0.73
C TYR A 65 -13.80 2.55 -1.44
N ILE A 66 -13.21 1.61 -0.69
CA ILE A 66 -12.60 0.39 -1.25
C ILE A 66 -13.53 -0.79 -0.99
N LYS A 67 -14.16 -1.29 -2.05
CA LYS A 67 -15.06 -2.45 -1.99
C LYS A 67 -14.28 -3.77 -1.93
N SER A 68 -13.11 -3.83 -2.57
CA SER A 68 -12.28 -5.04 -2.59
C SER A 68 -11.68 -5.31 -1.21
N ARG A 69 -12.08 -6.44 -0.64
CA ARG A 69 -11.55 -6.94 0.62
C ARG A 69 -10.06 -7.26 0.53
N GLU A 70 -9.59 -7.71 -0.63
CA GLU A 70 -8.19 -8.00 -0.88
C GLU A 70 -7.34 -6.72 -0.85
N TYR A 71 -7.80 -5.64 -1.49
CA TYR A 71 -7.09 -4.35 -1.44
C TYR A 71 -7.00 -3.80 -0.03
N LEU A 72 -8.11 -3.85 0.71
CA LEU A 72 -8.11 -3.45 2.12
C LEU A 72 -7.10 -4.24 2.96
N LEU A 73 -6.87 -5.50 2.62
CA LEU A 73 -5.90 -6.32 3.32
C LEU A 73 -4.45 -5.99 2.94
N GLN A 74 -4.18 -5.81 1.65
CA GLN A 74 -2.86 -5.39 1.16
C GLN A 74 -2.46 -4.04 1.76
N ILE A 75 -3.41 -3.12 1.92
CA ILE A 75 -3.21 -1.83 2.60
C ILE A 75 -2.90 -2.03 4.10
N GLN A 76 -3.66 -2.89 4.80
CA GLN A 76 -3.39 -3.22 6.21
C GLN A 76 -1.99 -3.80 6.40
N ILE A 77 -1.56 -4.67 5.48
CA ILE A 77 -0.21 -5.22 5.46
C ILE A 77 0.81 -4.11 5.23
N GLY A 78 0.56 -3.17 4.31
CA GLY A 78 1.39 -1.99 4.12
C GLY A 78 1.61 -1.17 5.39
N TYR A 79 0.56 -0.94 6.17
CA TYR A 79 0.69 -0.27 7.47
C TYR A 79 1.54 -1.04 8.47
N HIS A 80 1.42 -2.37 8.47
CA HIS A 80 2.26 -3.20 9.33
C HIS A 80 3.73 -3.23 8.85
N LEU A 81 3.97 -3.26 7.53
CA LEU A 81 5.31 -3.14 6.95
C LEU A 81 5.98 -1.82 7.37
N LYS A 82 5.22 -0.72 7.49
CA LYS A 82 5.73 0.56 8.00
C LYS A 82 6.20 0.42 9.45
N GLU A 83 5.41 -0.23 10.30
CA GLU A 83 5.79 -0.49 11.70
C GLU A 83 7.04 -1.38 11.80
N LEU A 84 7.15 -2.41 10.96
CA LEU A 84 8.34 -3.26 10.90
C LEU A 84 9.58 -2.46 10.47
N GLU A 85 9.45 -1.54 9.52
CA GLU A 85 10.53 -0.67 9.07
C GLU A 85 10.99 0.29 10.17
N GLU A 86 10.05 0.96 10.83
CA GLU A 86 10.31 1.89 11.94
C GLU A 86 11.01 1.19 13.11
N ASN A 87 10.65 -0.07 13.37
CA ASN A 87 11.27 -0.92 14.38
C ASN A 87 12.55 -1.65 13.89
N LYS A 88 13.07 -1.31 12.70
CA LYS A 88 14.28 -1.93 12.10
C LYS A 88 14.21 -3.45 11.95
N LYS A 89 13.00 -4.03 11.90
CA LYS A 89 12.75 -5.46 11.71
C LYS A 89 12.84 -5.87 10.23
N HIS A 90 13.95 -5.54 9.57
CA HIS A 90 14.11 -5.68 8.10
C HIS A 90 13.93 -7.12 7.58
N LYS A 91 14.35 -8.14 8.34
CA LYS A 91 14.16 -9.54 7.96
C LYS A 91 12.67 -9.91 7.88
N ALA A 92 11.90 -9.56 8.92
CA ALA A 92 10.47 -9.82 8.97
C ALA A 92 9.71 -9.04 7.89
N LEU A 93 10.13 -7.80 7.63
CA LEU A 93 9.60 -6.96 6.56
C LEU A 93 9.75 -7.64 5.19
N ASN A 94 10.95 -8.09 4.85
CA ASN A 94 11.21 -8.74 3.55
C ASN A 94 10.45 -10.06 3.42
N GLN A 95 10.41 -10.87 4.48
CA GLN A 95 9.63 -12.12 4.49
C GLN A 95 8.13 -11.86 4.26
N LEU A 96 7.58 -10.80 4.84
CA LEU A 96 6.18 -10.44 4.63
C LEU A 96 5.93 -9.92 3.20
N LEU A 97 6.85 -9.15 2.62
CA LEU A 97 6.77 -8.73 1.21
C LEU A 97 6.82 -9.92 0.24
N ASP A 98 7.68 -10.91 0.48
CA ASP A 98 7.77 -12.11 -0.34
C ASP A 98 6.47 -12.93 -0.27
N LYS A 99 5.87 -13.00 0.92
CA LYS A 99 4.55 -13.62 1.13
C LYS A 99 3.43 -12.89 0.40
N VAL A 100 3.41 -11.55 0.46
CA VAL A 100 2.46 -10.72 -0.30
C VAL A 100 2.61 -10.94 -1.81
N TYR A 101 3.85 -10.97 -2.30
CA TYR A 101 4.14 -11.24 -3.71
C TYR A 101 3.71 -12.64 -4.14
N SER A 102 3.94 -13.65 -3.30
CA SER A 102 3.55 -15.03 -3.60
C SER A 102 2.02 -15.19 -3.69
N ASN A 103 1.26 -14.39 -2.92
CA ASN A 103 -0.20 -14.50 -2.86
C ASN A 103 -0.92 -13.60 -3.89
N TRP A 104 -0.41 -12.40 -4.17
CA TRP A 104 -1.07 -11.41 -5.03
C TRP A 104 -0.19 -10.83 -6.14
N GLY A 105 1.00 -11.42 -6.35
CA GLY A 105 1.94 -11.00 -7.38
C GLY A 105 2.49 -9.59 -7.18
N ALA A 106 2.97 -9.02 -8.28
CA ALA A 106 3.55 -7.67 -8.30
C ALA A 106 2.54 -6.59 -7.91
N SER A 107 1.27 -6.75 -8.28
CA SER A 107 0.22 -5.75 -7.99
C SER A 107 -0.03 -5.63 -6.49
N GLY A 108 -0.32 -6.74 -5.81
CA GLY A 108 -0.58 -6.71 -4.38
C GLY A 108 0.64 -6.27 -3.55
N ARG A 109 1.85 -6.65 -4.01
CA ARG A 109 3.10 -6.12 -3.42
C ARG A 109 3.18 -4.60 -3.51
N ARG A 110 2.89 -4.02 -4.68
CA ARG A 110 2.91 -2.57 -4.86
C ARG A 110 1.86 -1.86 -4.03
N ILE A 111 0.65 -2.41 -3.90
CA ILE A 111 -0.41 -1.84 -3.03
C ILE A 111 0.08 -1.78 -1.58
N ALA A 112 0.72 -2.86 -1.11
CA ALA A 112 1.32 -2.88 0.23
C ALA A 112 2.47 -1.85 0.35
N GLU A 113 3.34 -1.75 -0.65
CA GLU A 113 4.47 -0.81 -0.66
C GLU A 113 4.00 0.66 -0.69
N ILE A 114 3.00 1.04 -1.51
CA ILE A 114 2.49 2.43 -1.52
C ILE A 114 1.83 2.80 -0.18
N SER A 115 1.19 1.82 0.46
CA SER A 115 0.56 2.01 1.76
C SER A 115 1.60 2.14 2.88
N GLN A 116 2.65 1.32 2.84
CA GLN A 116 3.83 1.42 3.71
C GLN A 116 4.47 2.81 3.62
N ARG A 117 4.59 3.36 2.42
CA ARG A 117 5.18 4.69 2.17
C ARG A 117 4.23 5.85 2.48
N GLY A 118 2.98 5.60 2.86
CA GLY A 118 2.00 6.67 3.08
C GLY A 118 1.60 7.42 1.80
N ILE A 119 1.94 6.88 0.64
CA ILE A 119 1.58 7.44 -0.67
C ILE A 119 0.05 7.43 -0.83
N LEU A 120 -0.58 6.30 -0.48
CA LEU A 120 -2.03 6.15 -0.61
C LEU A 120 -2.77 7.20 0.22
N SER A 121 -2.39 7.40 1.49
CA SER A 121 -3.02 8.39 2.37
C SER A 121 -2.91 9.82 1.82
N ARG A 122 -1.77 10.17 1.21
CA ARG A 122 -1.59 11.49 0.57
C ARG A 122 -2.46 11.66 -0.66
N TYR A 123 -2.48 10.65 -1.52
CA TYR A 123 -3.32 10.68 -2.71
C TYR A 123 -4.80 10.81 -2.35
N LEU A 124 -5.27 10.10 -1.33
CA LEU A 124 -6.63 10.27 -0.80
C LEU A 124 -6.88 11.70 -0.32
N GLY A 125 -5.90 12.32 0.35
CA GLY A 125 -5.99 13.71 0.79
C GLY A 125 -6.21 14.67 -0.37
N LEU A 126 -5.51 14.46 -1.50
CA LEU A 126 -5.69 15.23 -2.72
C LEU A 126 -7.06 14.99 -3.35
N LEU A 127 -7.46 13.72 -3.51
CA LEU A 127 -8.77 13.40 -4.07
C LEU A 127 -9.90 13.97 -3.23
N LEU A 128 -9.77 14.04 -1.91
CA LEU A 128 -10.79 14.63 -1.03
C LEU A 128 -10.91 16.15 -1.16
N GLN A 129 -9.85 16.83 -1.64
CA GLN A 129 -9.91 18.27 -1.93
C GLN A 129 -10.62 18.54 -3.25
N ASP A 130 -10.52 17.61 -4.22
CA ASP A 130 -11.05 17.76 -5.57
C ASP A 130 -12.39 17.03 -5.82
N ALA A 131 -12.79 16.11 -4.94
CA ALA A 131 -13.98 15.30 -5.14
C ALA A 131 -15.26 16.11 -4.90
N ASN A 132 -16.02 16.31 -5.98
CA ASN A 132 -17.34 16.93 -5.93
C ASN A 132 -18.44 15.97 -5.42
N ASP A 133 -18.19 14.65 -5.46
CA ASP A 133 -19.12 13.64 -4.99
C ASP A 133 -18.41 12.34 -4.53
N GLU A 134 -19.07 11.61 -3.64
CA GLU A 134 -18.56 10.39 -2.98
C GLU A 134 -18.28 9.24 -3.98
N LYS A 135 -19.06 9.17 -5.07
CA LYS A 135 -18.97 8.11 -6.07
C LYS A 135 -17.74 8.29 -6.96
N SER A 136 -17.45 9.52 -7.37
CA SER A 136 -16.24 9.87 -8.11
C SER A 136 -14.98 9.54 -7.31
N LEU A 137 -14.98 9.80 -6.00
CA LEU A 137 -13.89 9.42 -5.11
C LEU A 137 -13.71 7.89 -5.05
N GLU A 138 -14.81 7.15 -4.92
CA GLU A 138 -14.81 5.68 -4.95
C GLU A 138 -14.20 5.15 -6.25
N GLU A 139 -14.65 5.64 -7.41
CA GLU A 139 -14.19 5.22 -8.73
C GLU A 139 -12.69 5.51 -8.94
N GLN A 140 -12.22 6.69 -8.52
CA GLN A 140 -10.82 7.07 -8.66
C GLN A 140 -9.89 6.23 -7.77
N ILE A 141 -10.33 5.88 -6.55
CA ILE A 141 -9.56 5.03 -5.64
C ILE A 141 -9.49 3.60 -6.18
N ASN A 142 -10.60 3.01 -6.63
CA ASN A 142 -10.57 1.64 -7.13
C ASN A 142 -9.79 1.57 -8.46
N SER A 143 -9.96 2.53 -9.38
CA SER A 143 -9.16 2.62 -10.60
C SER A 143 -7.65 2.70 -10.33
N LEU A 144 -7.25 3.46 -9.30
CA LEU A 144 -5.86 3.51 -8.85
C LEU A 144 -5.35 2.12 -8.43
N LEU A 145 -6.10 1.42 -7.59
CA LEU A 145 -5.69 0.13 -7.03
C LEU A 145 -5.70 -0.97 -8.09
N ASP A 146 -6.64 -0.94 -9.02
CA ASP A 146 -6.72 -1.86 -10.15
C ASP A 146 -5.53 -1.72 -11.10
N ASN A 147 -5.01 -0.49 -11.27
CA ASN A 147 -3.97 -0.21 -12.25
C ASN A 147 -2.90 0.77 -11.74
N LEU A 148 -2.25 0.42 -10.63
CA LEU A 148 -1.22 1.28 -10.02
C LEU A 148 -0.15 1.74 -11.00
N ASP A 149 0.29 0.87 -11.91
CA ASP A 149 1.34 1.21 -12.88
C ASP A 149 0.94 2.32 -13.83
N LYS A 150 -0.37 2.53 -14.07
CA LYS A 150 -0.87 3.63 -14.89
C LYS A 150 -0.66 4.98 -14.20
N TYR A 151 -0.75 5.01 -12.88
CA TYR A 151 -0.78 6.22 -12.06
C TYR A 151 0.52 6.47 -11.27
N PHE A 152 1.42 5.48 -11.21
CA PHE A 152 2.65 5.56 -10.43
C PHE A 152 3.92 5.41 -11.26
N LEU A 153 4.93 6.21 -10.89
CA LEU A 153 6.30 6.04 -11.33
C LEU A 153 7.25 6.07 -10.11
N PHE A 154 7.88 4.93 -9.84
CA PHE A 154 8.95 4.83 -8.84
C PHE A 154 10.30 5.16 -9.47
N ILE A 155 11.01 6.12 -8.90
CA ILE A 155 12.35 6.52 -9.32
C ILE A 155 13.38 5.73 -8.52
N LYS A 156 14.33 5.13 -9.24
CA LYS A 156 15.44 4.35 -8.69
C LYS A 156 16.78 5.06 -8.88
N ALA A 157 17.81 4.57 -8.20
CA ALA A 157 19.13 5.19 -8.19
C ALA A 157 19.88 5.01 -9.51
N GLU A 158 19.52 3.99 -10.28
CA GLU A 158 20.06 3.63 -11.59
C GLU A 158 19.34 4.30 -12.75
N ASP A 159 18.19 4.93 -12.51
CA ASP A 159 17.41 5.58 -13.55
C ASP A 159 18.14 6.81 -14.14
N LYS A 160 17.86 7.08 -15.41
CA LYS A 160 18.38 8.26 -16.13
C LYS A 160 17.26 9.27 -16.32
N PRO A 161 17.45 10.56 -15.96
CA PRO A 161 16.40 11.57 -16.09
C PRO A 161 15.76 11.65 -17.48
N LYS A 162 16.54 11.59 -18.56
CA LYS A 162 16.02 11.64 -19.94
C LYS A 162 15.11 10.45 -20.30
N ASP A 163 15.43 9.27 -19.79
CA ASP A 163 14.60 8.07 -20.04
C ASP A 163 13.28 8.16 -19.25
N LEU A 164 13.35 8.68 -18.03
CA LEU A 164 12.18 8.91 -17.17
C LEU A 164 11.27 10.01 -17.74
N GLU A 165 11.85 11.09 -18.23
CA GLU A 165 11.15 12.18 -18.91
C GLU A 165 10.28 11.63 -20.05
N ARG A 166 10.89 10.88 -20.98
CA ARG A 166 10.16 10.25 -22.09
C ARG A 166 9.09 9.30 -21.60
N LYS A 167 9.38 8.48 -20.58
CA LYS A 167 8.42 7.54 -20.01
C LYS A 167 7.23 8.25 -19.38
N LEU A 168 7.47 9.37 -18.71
CA LEU A 168 6.46 10.16 -18.01
C LEU A 168 5.55 10.87 -19.02
N ILE A 169 6.13 11.53 -20.03
CA ILE A 169 5.36 12.13 -21.13
C ILE A 169 4.50 11.07 -21.82
N ASN A 170 5.08 9.94 -22.21
CA ASN A 170 4.32 8.85 -22.85
C ASN A 170 3.17 8.35 -21.97
N LYS A 171 3.33 8.32 -20.64
CA LYS A 171 2.27 7.93 -19.72
C LYS A 171 1.17 8.98 -19.65
N LEU A 172 1.54 10.26 -19.59
CA LEU A 172 0.58 11.37 -19.58
C LEU A 172 -0.22 11.41 -20.88
N ASP A 173 0.44 11.25 -22.03
CA ASP A 173 -0.21 11.26 -23.35
C ASP A 173 -1.12 10.05 -23.57
N ALA A 174 -0.60 8.84 -23.33
CA ALA A 174 -1.33 7.61 -23.65
C ALA A 174 -2.52 7.33 -22.72
N ASN A 175 -2.45 7.80 -21.48
CA ASN A 175 -3.43 7.45 -20.45
C ASN A 175 -4.24 8.64 -19.94
N SER A 176 -3.75 9.87 -20.17
CA SER A 176 -4.34 11.12 -19.67
C SER A 176 -4.89 11.00 -18.24
N PRO A 177 -4.11 10.48 -17.27
CA PRO A 177 -4.60 10.25 -15.92
C PRO A 177 -4.95 11.58 -15.25
N ASN A 178 -5.99 11.62 -14.43
CA ASN A 178 -6.31 12.82 -13.63
C ASN A 178 -5.13 13.20 -12.73
N THR A 179 -4.43 12.20 -12.19
CA THR A 179 -3.24 12.40 -11.36
C THR A 179 -2.20 11.32 -11.68
N MET A 180 -0.97 11.74 -11.94
CA MET A 180 0.21 10.87 -11.99
C MET A 180 1.07 11.16 -10.77
N ILE A 181 1.58 10.11 -10.12
CA ILE A 181 2.37 10.22 -8.90
C ILE A 181 3.77 9.69 -9.18
N VAL A 182 4.76 10.58 -9.05
CA VAL A 182 6.17 10.22 -9.09
C VAL A 182 6.69 10.15 -7.66
N PHE A 183 7.19 8.98 -7.28
CA PHE A 183 7.75 8.75 -5.95
C PHE A 183 9.24 8.46 -6.04
N SER A 184 10.01 9.09 -5.15
CA SER A 184 11.44 8.81 -5.01
C SER A 184 11.86 8.78 -3.54
N ARG A 185 12.84 7.94 -3.22
CA ARG A 185 13.41 7.84 -1.87
C ARG A 185 14.93 7.76 -1.92
N GLY A 186 15.59 8.56 -1.09
CA GLY A 186 17.05 8.66 -1.00
C GLY A 186 17.65 9.74 -1.91
N LYS A 187 18.87 10.19 -1.55
CA LYS A 187 19.58 11.33 -2.17
C LYS A 187 19.58 11.30 -3.70
N LYS A 188 20.03 10.17 -4.26
CA LYS A 188 20.19 10.05 -5.70
C LYS A 188 18.84 9.97 -6.43
N PRO A 189 17.88 9.09 -6.05
CA PRO A 189 16.54 9.08 -6.66
C PRO A 189 15.80 10.41 -6.62
N VAL A 190 15.85 11.14 -5.50
CA VAL A 190 15.19 12.46 -5.39
C VAL A 190 15.81 13.47 -6.35
N SER A 191 17.14 13.53 -6.44
CA SER A 191 17.81 14.42 -7.42
C SER A 191 17.46 14.06 -8.87
N ILE A 192 17.24 12.76 -9.16
CA ILE A 192 16.77 12.30 -10.47
C ILE A 192 15.33 12.75 -10.71
N ALA A 193 14.45 12.60 -9.71
CA ALA A 193 13.06 13.04 -9.78
C ALA A 193 12.97 14.55 -10.03
N GLU A 194 13.71 15.36 -9.28
CA GLU A 194 13.82 16.82 -9.46
C GLU A 194 14.14 17.20 -10.90
N LYS A 195 15.23 16.68 -11.44
CA LYS A 195 15.65 16.95 -12.82
C LYS A 195 14.61 16.52 -13.84
N THR A 196 13.94 15.39 -13.60
CA THR A 196 12.90 14.87 -14.48
C THR A 196 11.68 15.79 -14.47
N ILE A 197 11.17 16.16 -13.30
CA ILE A 197 10.01 17.05 -13.14
C ILE A 197 10.30 18.44 -13.72
N ASP A 198 11.47 19.01 -13.44
CA ASP A 198 11.87 20.30 -14.00
C ASP A 198 11.95 20.29 -15.54
N SER A 199 12.31 19.16 -16.14
CA SER A 199 12.40 19.02 -17.59
C SER A 199 11.03 18.93 -18.28
N ILE A 200 10.00 18.42 -17.59
CA ILE A 200 8.67 18.20 -18.18
C ILE A 200 7.67 19.31 -17.88
N LYS A 201 7.84 20.09 -16.81
CA LYS A 201 6.84 21.09 -16.39
C LYS A 201 6.46 22.11 -17.48
N ASN A 202 7.40 22.41 -18.37
CA ASN A 202 7.18 23.34 -19.49
C ASN A 202 6.74 22.64 -20.79
N LYS A 203 6.59 21.31 -20.77
CA LYS A 203 6.24 20.47 -21.93
C LYS A 203 4.82 19.94 -21.86
N VAL A 204 4.25 19.80 -20.66
CA VAL A 204 2.89 19.30 -20.40
C VAL A 204 2.09 20.38 -19.68
N LEU A 205 1.61 21.36 -20.45
CA LEU A 205 0.95 22.57 -19.93
C LEU A 205 -0.46 22.30 -19.38
N GLU A 206 -1.03 21.16 -19.73
CA GLU A 206 -2.33 20.67 -19.28
C GLU A 206 -2.28 20.00 -17.90
N TYR A 207 -1.13 20.05 -17.21
CA TYR A 207 -0.95 19.52 -15.86
C TYR A 207 -0.33 20.55 -14.90
N ASN A 208 -0.85 20.56 -13.68
CA ASN A 208 -0.28 21.21 -12.51
C ASN A 208 0.68 20.27 -11.77
N PHE A 209 1.64 20.85 -11.05
CA PHE A 209 2.68 20.10 -10.34
C PHE A 209 2.69 20.48 -8.87
N GLU A 210 2.44 19.51 -8.00
CA GLU A 210 2.55 19.67 -6.55
C GLU A 210 3.62 18.75 -5.98
N MET A 211 4.51 19.31 -5.15
CA MET A 211 5.61 18.57 -4.54
C MET A 211 5.44 18.50 -3.03
N GLN A 212 5.61 17.31 -2.47
CA GLN A 212 5.75 17.08 -1.04
C GLN A 212 7.10 16.40 -0.76
N PHE A 213 7.80 16.87 0.27
CA PHE A 213 9.09 16.31 0.67
C PHE A 213 9.11 15.99 2.17
N GLU A 214 9.53 14.79 2.50
CA GLU A 214 9.80 14.34 3.87
C GLU A 214 11.31 14.27 4.11
N PRO A 215 11.90 15.24 4.84
CA PRO A 215 13.35 15.29 5.03
C PRO A 215 13.88 14.11 5.88
N ASN A 216 13.11 13.66 6.86
CA ASN A 216 13.52 12.59 7.80
C ASN A 216 13.72 11.24 7.11
N THR A 217 12.85 10.92 6.15
CA THR A 217 12.87 9.67 5.39
C THR A 217 13.51 9.83 4.02
N TYR A 218 13.84 11.09 3.67
CA TYR A 218 14.32 11.53 2.37
C TYR A 218 13.42 11.02 1.23
N GLN A 219 12.12 11.25 1.38
CA GLN A 219 11.09 10.85 0.43
C GLN A 219 10.51 12.08 -0.27
N ARG A 220 10.33 11.98 -1.58
CA ARG A 220 9.70 13.02 -2.40
C ARG A 220 8.53 12.41 -3.16
N TYR A 221 7.44 13.16 -3.18
CA TYR A 221 6.21 12.86 -3.89
C TYR A 221 5.94 14.04 -4.83
N ASP A 222 5.90 13.78 -6.13
CA ASP A 222 5.47 14.76 -7.11
C ASP A 222 4.13 14.29 -7.67
N PHE A 223 3.09 15.09 -7.44
CA PHE A 223 1.75 14.90 -7.97
C PHE A 223 1.58 15.77 -9.22
N ILE A 224 1.36 15.12 -10.35
CA ILE A 224 1.15 15.75 -11.66
C ILE A 224 -0.34 15.64 -11.93
N ILE A 225 -1.07 16.73 -11.70
CA ILE A 225 -2.53 16.76 -11.63
C ILE A 225 -3.07 17.45 -12.87
N LYS A 226 -3.98 16.82 -13.60
CA LYS A 226 -4.55 17.39 -14.82
C LYS A 226 -5.26 18.70 -14.50
N ALA A 227 -4.91 19.77 -15.19
CA ALA A 227 -5.54 21.06 -15.02
C ALA A 227 -7.03 20.92 -15.38
N ILE A 228 -7.92 21.28 -14.45
CA ILE A 228 -9.34 21.34 -14.74
C ILE A 228 -9.54 22.55 -15.64
N SER A 229 -9.78 22.30 -16.93
CA SER A 229 -10.30 23.32 -17.81
C SER A 229 -11.71 23.66 -17.33
N HIS A 230 -11.88 24.76 -16.60
CA HIS A 230 -13.17 25.42 -16.54
C HIS A 230 -13.50 25.82 -17.98
N SER A 231 -14.36 25.05 -18.64
CA SER A 231 -15.06 25.52 -19.83
C SER A 231 -15.83 26.77 -19.40
N LEU A 232 -15.31 27.93 -19.79
CA LEU A 232 -16.03 29.20 -19.78
C LEU A 232 -17.25 29.12 -20.70
#